data_AF-A0A812WKZ1-F1
#
_entry.id   AF-A0A812WKZ1-F1
#
_cell.length_a   1.000
_cell.length_b   1.000
_cell.length_c   1.000
_cell.angle_alpha   90.00
_cell.angle_beta   90.00
_cell.angle_gamma   90.00
#
_symmetry.space_group_name_H-M   'P 1'
#
loop_
_entity.id
_entity.type
_entity.pdbx_description
1 polymer ?
#
loop_
_entity_poly.entity_id
_entity_poly.type
_entity_poly.pdbx_seq_one_letter_code
_entity_poly.pdbx_strand_id
1 'polypeptide(L)'
;MIAAAYGQIRAACRLLAGGADVHQRGVLRHWGFQGNALCRACEEGNEEVAHLLVEAGAANDAVEIIRALLCAHTGGLPKSSKIVQLLQHKRRRRLGPFARRASLARRGRNFV
;
A
#
# COMPACT_ATOMS: atom_id res chain seq x y z
N MET A 1 10.55 6.63 4.48
CA MET A 1 10.03 5.60 5.43
C MET A 1 10.02 6.06 6.88
N ILE A 2 11.11 6.60 7.43
CA ILE A 2 11.20 6.97 8.86
C ILE A 2 10.09 7.97 9.26
N ALA A 3 9.89 9.03 8.48
CA ALA A 3 8.80 9.99 8.71
C ALA A 3 7.40 9.34 8.72
N ALA A 4 7.21 8.28 7.93
CA ALA A 4 5.95 7.55 7.85
C ALA A 4 5.72 6.60 9.04
N ALA A 5 6.79 6.05 9.61
CA ALA A 5 6.72 5.22 10.81
C ALA A 5 6.39 6.05 12.07
N TYR A 6 6.89 7.28 12.16
CA TYR A 6 6.64 8.16 13.31
C TYR A 6 5.45 9.12 13.12
N GLY A 7 4.65 8.96 12.07
CA GLY A 7 3.48 9.82 11.83
C GLY A 7 3.83 11.29 11.55
N GLN A 8 5.06 11.59 11.13
CA GLN A 8 5.52 12.97 10.94
C GLN A 8 5.06 13.54 9.59
N ILE A 9 3.81 14.01 9.54
CA ILE A 9 3.18 14.57 8.34
C ILE A 9 3.99 15.73 7.77
N ARG A 10 4.40 16.69 8.60
CA ARG A 10 5.20 17.85 8.13
C ARG A 10 6.54 17.45 7.55
N ALA A 11 7.16 16.39 8.05
CA ALA A 11 8.40 15.85 7.51
C ALA A 11 8.13 15.09 6.20
N ALA A 12 7.08 14.26 6.17
CA ALA A 12 6.64 13.54 4.98
C ALA A 12 6.29 14.51 3.84
N CYS A 13 5.51 15.57 4.09
CA CYS A 13 5.21 16.62 3.12
C CYS A 13 6.47 17.27 2.55
N ARG A 14 7.42 17.65 3.41
CA ARG A 14 8.68 18.28 2.96
C ARG A 14 9.53 17.34 2.12
N LEU A 15 9.59 16.06 2.50
CA LEU A 15 10.30 15.05 1.73
C LEU A 15 9.65 14.83 0.36
N LEU A 16 8.32 14.70 0.30
CA LEU A 16 7.58 14.56 -0.94
C LEU A 16 7.73 15.79 -1.85
N ALA A 17 7.63 16.99 -1.29
CA ALA A 17 7.86 18.25 -2.01
C ALA A 17 9.31 18.36 -2.53
N GLY A 18 10.27 17.79 -1.82
CA GLY A 18 11.67 17.69 -2.24
C GLY A 18 11.94 16.58 -3.28
N GLY A 19 10.91 15.90 -3.79
CA GLY A 19 11.06 14.84 -4.79
C GLY A 19 11.48 13.48 -4.22
N ALA A 20 11.24 13.23 -2.93
CA ALA A 20 11.50 11.91 -2.35
C ALA A 20 10.67 10.82 -3.03
N ASP A 21 11.33 9.72 -3.37
CA ASP A 21 10.68 8.58 -4.02
C ASP A 21 9.74 7.84 -3.05
N VAL A 22 8.45 7.84 -3.38
CA VAL A 22 7.37 7.18 -2.62
C VAL A 22 7.35 5.67 -2.80
N HIS A 23 7.97 5.17 -3.86
CA HIS A 23 8.08 3.76 -4.19
C HIS A 23 9.32 3.11 -3.60
N GLN A 24 10.20 3.91 -2.98
CA GLN A 24 11.41 3.39 -2.35
C GLN A 24 11.05 2.33 -1.30
N ARG A 25 11.56 1.12 -1.53
CA ARG A 25 11.33 -0.04 -0.66
C ARG A 25 12.46 -0.17 0.35
N GLY A 26 12.12 -0.57 1.56
CA GLY A 26 13.09 -1.01 2.55
C GLY A 26 12.50 -2.07 3.46
N VAL A 27 13.32 -2.50 4.42
CA VAL A 27 12.98 -3.63 5.29
C VAL A 27 11.97 -3.19 6.35
N LEU A 28 10.84 -3.90 6.41
CA LEU A 28 9.84 -3.77 7.47
C LEU A 28 10.32 -4.49 8.75
N ARG A 29 9.91 -3.99 9.92
CA ARG A 29 10.38 -4.50 11.23
C ARG A 29 9.73 -5.84 11.47
N HIS A 30 8.47 -5.97 11.07
CA HIS A 30 7.74 -7.21 11.17
C HIS A 30 7.89 -8.01 9.87
N TRP A 31 8.26 -9.28 10.05
CA TRP A 31 8.34 -10.33 9.02
C TRP A 31 9.47 -10.22 7.96
N GLY A 32 10.39 -9.25 8.07
CA GLY A 32 11.52 -9.15 7.14
C GLY A 32 11.14 -8.90 5.68
N PHE A 33 9.89 -8.49 5.42
CA PHE A 33 9.44 -8.15 4.08
C PHE A 33 9.96 -6.79 3.66
N GLN A 34 10.16 -6.62 2.35
CA GLN A 34 10.37 -5.31 1.76
C GLN A 34 9.03 -4.61 1.61
N GLY A 35 8.94 -3.37 2.09
CA GLY A 35 7.77 -2.52 1.98
C GLY A 35 8.16 -1.07 1.73
N ASN A 36 7.23 -0.29 1.17
CA ASN A 36 7.41 1.13 0.94
C ASN A 36 7.03 1.97 2.17
N ALA A 37 7.11 3.29 2.05
CA ALA A 37 6.70 4.22 3.12
C ALA A 37 5.24 4.02 3.57
N LEU A 38 4.34 3.63 2.66
CA LEU A 38 2.93 3.38 2.98
C LEU A 38 2.77 2.15 3.88
N CYS A 39 3.53 1.07 3.61
CA CYS A 39 3.53 -0.12 4.46
C CYS A 39 3.91 0.21 5.90
N ARG A 40 4.89 1.10 6.11
CA ARG A 40 5.28 1.59 7.44
C ARG A 40 4.21 2.42 8.12
N ALA A 41 3.57 3.33 7.40
CA ALA A 41 2.47 4.10 7.97
C ALA A 41 1.30 3.19 8.38
N CYS A 42 1.05 2.12 7.63
CA CYS A 42 0.02 1.12 7.94
C CYS A 42 0.39 0.23 9.12
N GLU A 43 1.64 -0.19 9.24
CA GLU A 43 2.14 -1.00 10.36
C GLU A 43 2.01 -0.24 11.69
N GLU A 44 2.31 1.06 11.69
CA GLU A 44 2.30 1.91 12.88
C GLU A 44 0.96 2.64 13.12
N GLY A 45 -0.01 2.53 12.20
CA GLY A 45 -1.32 3.18 12.36
C GLY A 45 -1.40 4.67 12.05
N ASN A 46 -0.40 5.22 11.35
CA ASN A 46 -0.34 6.65 11.05
C ASN A 46 -1.27 7.03 9.89
N GLU A 47 -2.54 7.28 10.20
CA GLU A 47 -3.59 7.49 9.20
C GLU A 47 -3.31 8.69 8.30
N GLU A 48 -2.92 9.82 8.88
CA GLU A 48 -2.69 11.07 8.15
C GLU A 48 -1.51 10.96 7.18
N VAL A 49 -0.42 10.28 7.57
CA VAL A 49 0.70 10.03 6.67
C VAL A 49 0.36 9.00 5.60
N ALA A 50 -0.40 7.97 5.94
CA ALA A 50 -0.87 6.98 4.97
C ALA A 50 -1.74 7.63 3.88
N HIS A 51 -2.64 8.54 4.26
CA HIS A 51 -3.43 9.34 3.32
C HIS A 51 -2.53 10.10 2.34
N LEU A 52 -1.56 10.84 2.86
CA LEU A 52 -0.64 11.66 2.07
C LEU A 52 0.18 10.81 1.09
N LEU A 53 0.64 9.64 1.53
CA LEU A 53 1.38 8.70 0.68
C LEU A 53 0.48 8.06 -0.38
N VAL A 54 -0.77 7.76 -0.07
CA VAL A 54 -1.74 7.26 -1.06
C VAL A 54 -2.04 8.32 -2.13
N GLU A 55 -2.18 9.59 -1.73
CA GLU A 55 -2.34 10.71 -2.65
C GLU A 55 -1.10 10.93 -3.52
N ALA A 56 0.09 10.78 -2.94
CA ALA A 56 1.35 10.85 -3.66
C ALA A 56 1.61 9.62 -4.57
N GLY A 57 0.71 8.63 -4.59
CA GLY A 57 0.82 7.47 -5.48
C GLY A 57 1.56 6.27 -4.91
N ALA A 58 1.87 6.20 -3.61
CA ALA A 58 2.53 5.02 -3.02
C ALA A 58 1.72 3.72 -3.15
N ALA A 59 0.39 3.83 -3.36
CA ALA A 59 -0.53 2.73 -3.65
C ALA A 59 -0.75 2.50 -5.16
N ASN A 60 0.28 2.70 -5.99
CA ASN A 60 0.18 2.60 -7.44
C ASN A 60 0.13 1.16 -7.98
N ASP A 61 0.14 0.12 -7.16
CA ASP A 61 0.01 -1.27 -7.63
C ASP A 61 -0.82 -2.13 -6.68
N ALA A 62 -1.46 -3.17 -7.24
CA ALA A 62 -2.24 -4.11 -6.46
C ALA A 62 -1.39 -4.78 -5.37
N VAL A 63 -0.12 -5.08 -5.67
CA VAL A 63 0.82 -5.69 -4.72
C VAL A 63 1.11 -4.74 -3.55
N GLU A 64 1.34 -3.46 -3.82
CA GLU A 64 1.59 -2.46 -2.77
C GLU A 64 0.35 -2.25 -1.89
N ILE A 65 -0.85 -2.20 -2.50
CA ILE A 65 -2.11 -2.14 -1.76
C ILE A 65 -2.30 -3.39 -0.87
N ILE A 66 -1.99 -4.58 -1.38
CA ILE A 66 -2.10 -5.83 -0.62
C ILE A 66 -1.10 -5.86 0.53
N ARG A 67 0.15 -5.45 0.31
CA ARG A 67 1.17 -5.36 1.37
C ARG A 67 0.78 -4.35 2.45
N ALA A 68 0.36 -3.15 2.06
CA ALA A 68 -0.09 -2.13 3.00
C ALA A 68 -1.29 -2.62 3.83
N LEU A 69 -2.24 -3.33 3.21
CA LEU A 69 -3.35 -3.97 3.93
C LEU A 69 -2.85 -5.04 4.90
N LEU A 70 -1.91 -5.90 4.50
CA LEU A 70 -1.33 -6.91 5.37
C LEU A 70 -0.67 -6.24 6.59
N CYS A 71 0.16 -5.23 6.36
CA CYS A 71 0.82 -4.45 7.41
C CYS A 71 -0.17 -3.79 8.37
N ALA A 72 -1.28 -3.25 7.85
CA ALA A 72 -2.33 -2.69 8.69
C ALA A 72 -2.94 -3.72 9.65
N HIS A 73 -3.16 -4.96 9.17
CA HIS A 73 -3.70 -6.01 10.02
C HIS A 73 -2.66 -6.54 11.02
N THR A 74 -1.38 -6.61 10.66
CA THR A 74 -0.31 -7.05 11.58
C THR A 74 0.03 -6.01 12.64
N GLY A 75 -0.13 -4.71 12.33
CA GLY A 75 0.02 -3.61 13.28
C GLY A 75 -1.07 -3.54 14.36
N GLY A 76 -2.02 -4.50 14.34
CA GLY A 76 -3.14 -4.51 15.27
C GLY A 76 -4.21 -3.48 14.96
N LEU A 77 -4.21 -2.87 13.77
CA LEU A 77 -5.24 -1.89 13.43
C LEU A 77 -6.60 -2.56 13.30
N PRO A 78 -7.65 -1.98 13.89
CA PRO A 78 -8.99 -2.48 13.71
C PRO A 78 -9.38 -2.34 12.24
N LYS A 79 -10.19 -3.28 11.74
CA LYS A 79 -10.72 -3.23 10.36
C LYS A 79 -11.51 -1.95 10.06
N SER A 80 -11.94 -1.23 11.09
CA SER A 80 -12.61 0.07 11.01
C SER A 80 -11.65 1.25 10.80
N SER A 81 -10.33 1.07 10.89
CA SER A 81 -9.36 2.14 10.67
C SER A 81 -9.54 2.75 9.28
N LYS A 82 -9.46 4.08 9.20
CA LYS A 82 -9.65 4.82 7.95
C LYS A 82 -8.66 4.35 6.89
N ILE A 83 -7.43 3.99 7.29
CA ILE A 83 -6.39 3.44 6.40
C ILE A 83 -6.89 2.18 5.69
N VAL A 84 -7.45 1.23 6.44
CA VAL A 84 -7.94 -0.04 5.91
C VAL A 84 -9.09 0.21 4.92
N GLN A 85 -10.00 1.12 5.26
CA GLN A 85 -11.10 1.50 4.37
C GLN A 85 -10.60 2.16 3.08
N LEU A 86 -9.63 3.08 3.16
CA LEU A 86 -9.01 3.72 1.99
C LEU A 86 -8.37 2.72 1.05
N LEU A 87 -7.54 1.83 1.61
CA LEU A 87 -6.84 0.81 0.83
C LEU A 87 -7.83 -0.16 0.20
N GLN A 88 -8.88 -0.57 0.91
CA GLN A 88 -9.96 -1.39 0.35
C GLN A 88 -10.70 -0.67 -0.77
N HIS A 89 -10.99 0.62 -0.62
CA HIS A 89 -11.65 1.43 -1.65
C HIS A 89 -10.77 1.56 -2.91
N LYS A 90 -9.49 1.87 -2.76
CA LYS A 90 -8.52 1.89 -3.88
C LYS A 90 -8.37 0.52 -4.53
N ARG A 91 -8.32 -0.55 -3.72
CA ARG A 91 -8.28 -1.94 -4.20
C ARG A 91 -9.49 -2.26 -5.06
N ARG A 92 -10.71 -1.93 -4.60
CA ARG A 92 -11.96 -2.18 -5.33
C ARG A 92 -12.05 -1.39 -6.63
N ARG A 93 -11.57 -0.14 -6.67
CA ARG A 93 -11.57 0.68 -7.89
C ARG A 93 -10.58 0.16 -8.94
N ARG A 94 -9.42 -0.35 -8.51
CA ARG A 94 -8.44 -0.97 -9.43
C ARG A 94 -8.80 -2.39 -9.83
N LEU A 95 -9.39 -3.17 -8.94
CA LEU A 95 -9.94 -4.50 -9.20
C LEU A 95 -11.42 -4.43 -9.61
N GLY A 96 -11.83 -3.37 -10.32
CA GLY A 96 -13.07 -3.40 -11.12
C GLY A 96 -13.01 -4.56 -12.13
N PRO A 97 -14.14 -4.97 -12.73
CA PRO A 97 -14.54 -6.36 -13.10
C PRO A 97 -13.66 -7.18 -14.09
N PHE A 98 -12.38 -6.87 -14.25
CA PHE A 98 -11.42 -7.65 -15.03
C PHE A 98 -10.97 -8.98 -14.38
N ALA A 99 -11.33 -9.24 -13.13
CA ALA A 99 -11.16 -10.56 -12.52
C ALA A 99 -12.00 -11.67 -13.20
N ARG A 100 -12.94 -11.34 -14.11
CA ARG A 100 -13.71 -12.33 -14.89
C ARG A 100 -13.07 -12.77 -16.22
N ARG A 101 -12.00 -12.13 -16.71
CA ARG A 101 -11.37 -12.53 -18.00
C ARG A 101 -9.99 -13.17 -17.87
N ALA A 102 -9.35 -13.12 -16.68
CA ALA A 102 -8.04 -13.73 -16.49
C ALA A 102 -8.06 -15.27 -16.26
N SER A 103 -9.23 -15.91 -16.18
CA SER A 103 -9.36 -17.38 -16.08
C SER A 103 -9.53 -18.09 -17.43
N LEU A 104 -9.75 -17.38 -18.54
CA LEU A 104 -9.93 -18.00 -19.87
C LEU A 104 -8.68 -18.02 -20.76
N ALA A 105 -7.60 -17.33 -20.39
CA ALA A 105 -6.34 -17.35 -21.15
C ALA A 105 -5.41 -18.54 -20.82
N ARG A 106 -5.86 -19.50 -20.00
CA ARG A 106 -5.17 -20.79 -19.74
C ARG A 106 -5.92 -22.02 -20.28
N ARG A 107 -6.91 -21.83 -21.16
CA ARG A 107 -7.48 -22.89 -22.01
C ARG A 107 -7.35 -22.45 -23.47
N GLY A 108 -6.17 -22.65 -24.05
CA GLY A 108 -5.87 -22.23 -25.42
C GLY A 108 -4.42 -22.42 -25.86
N ARG A 109 -3.66 -23.33 -25.25
CA ARG A 109 -2.49 -23.91 -25.90
C ARG A 109 -2.81 -25.36 -26.19
N ASN A 110 -3.57 -25.55 -27.27
CA ASN A 110 -3.66 -26.83 -27.95
C ASN A 110 -2.34 -27.07 -28.68
N PHE A 111 -1.80 -28.26 -28.44
CA PHE A 111 -1.20 -29.18 -29.41
C PHE A 111 -0.75 -28.60 -30.75
N VAL A 112 0.55 -28.74 -31.00
CA VAL A 112 1.05 -29.27 -32.28
C VAL A 112 1.76 -30.58 -31.96
#